data_AF-A0A7W9DJL0-F1
#
_entry.id   AF-A0A7W9DJL0-F1
#
_cell.length_a   1.000
_cell.length_b   1.000
_cell.length_c   1.000
_cell.angle_alpha   90.00
_cell.angle_beta   90.00
_cell.angle_gamma   90.00
#
_symmetry.space_group_name_H-M   'P 1'
#
loop_
_entity.id
_entity.type
_entity.pdbx_description
1 polymer ?
#
loop_
_entity_poly.entity_id
_entity_poly.type
_entity_poly.pdbx_seq_one_letter_code
_entity_poly.pdbx_strand_id
1 'polypeptide(L)'
;MSIPKIIHQTFKTSKLPLLTRWHIARFRKKNPDYTYEFYDDQRIEAFLAQEYGTEVLSLYKKINIGAAKADFFRYAVLYKKGGIYVDIDSGINGSLNQFIEPGDAAIITREGNPDLFAQWALIYSPEHPFLKRTMEMVLENIRQNKYPHDVHQMTGPTVYTKAIVESLKDNPEIPYRILGTDYNGYLKVKYKLGKFFLYEKGDHWKKKQLTTPVLKQD
;
A
#
# COMPACT_ATOMS: atom_id res chain seq x y z
N MET A 1 -0.69 17.03 -12.19
CA MET A 1 -1.40 16.64 -10.96
C MET A 1 -0.40 16.64 -9.83
N SER A 2 -0.74 17.17 -8.65
CA SER A 2 0.15 17.19 -7.49
C SER A 2 -0.27 16.13 -6.47
N ILE A 3 0.68 15.65 -5.66
CA ILE A 3 0.40 14.70 -4.56
C ILE A 3 -0.33 15.44 -3.42
N PRO A 4 -1.55 15.02 -3.05
CA PRO A 4 -2.27 15.59 -1.91
C PRO A 4 -1.54 15.37 -0.58
N LYS A 5 -1.64 16.33 0.34
CA LYS A 5 -1.03 16.24 1.67
C LYS A 5 -1.88 15.40 2.64
N ILE A 6 -2.01 14.11 2.33
CA ILE A 6 -2.76 13.13 3.13
C ILE A 6 -1.90 11.90 3.33
N ILE A 7 -1.78 11.45 4.58
CA ILE A 7 -1.09 10.22 4.97
C ILE A 7 -2.16 9.19 5.35
N HIS A 8 -2.14 8.04 4.67
CA HIS A 8 -3.04 6.90 4.91
C HIS A 8 -2.27 5.76 5.57
N GLN A 9 -2.87 5.15 6.59
CA GLN A 9 -2.42 3.87 7.14
C GLN A 9 -3.61 2.96 7.41
N THR A 10 -3.37 1.65 7.43
CA THR A 10 -4.40 0.67 7.78
C THR A 10 -3.88 -0.39 8.73
N PHE A 11 -4.79 -0.93 9.53
CA PHE A 11 -4.59 -2.14 10.31
C PHE A 11 -5.94 -2.78 10.64
N LYS A 12 -5.96 -4.08 10.95
CA LYS A 12 -7.18 -4.85 11.22
C LYS A 12 -8.16 -4.19 12.22
N THR A 13 -7.63 -3.39 13.14
CA THR A 13 -8.41 -2.71 14.18
C THR A 13 -7.81 -1.35 14.51
N SER A 14 -8.67 -0.42 14.94
CA SER A 14 -8.27 0.87 15.51
C SER A 14 -7.61 0.78 16.89
N LYS A 15 -7.69 -0.39 17.56
CA LYS A 15 -7.01 -0.63 18.85
C LYS A 15 -5.53 -0.94 18.63
N LEU A 16 -4.75 0.10 18.35
CA LEU A 16 -3.30 -0.01 18.13
C LEU A 16 -2.48 -0.07 19.44
N PRO A 17 -1.38 -0.84 19.48
CA PRO A 17 -0.43 -0.81 20.59
C PRO A 17 0.07 0.61 20.90
N LEU A 18 0.37 0.89 22.17
CA LEU A 18 0.89 2.20 22.60
C LEU A 18 2.15 2.60 21.81
N LEU A 19 3.05 1.64 21.58
CA LEU A 19 4.27 1.85 20.80
C LEU A 19 3.94 2.32 19.36
N THR A 20 2.99 1.67 18.69
CA THR A 20 2.53 2.06 17.35
C THR A 20 1.95 3.46 17.34
N ARG A 21 1.07 3.77 18.30
CA ARG A 21 0.47 5.12 18.44
C ARG A 21 1.53 6.19 18.67
N TRP A 22 2.56 5.89 19.47
CA TRP A 22 3.69 6.79 19.69
C TRP A 22 4.49 7.04 18.42
N HIS A 23 4.78 6.01 17.63
CA HIS A 23 5.44 6.15 16.33
C HIS A 23 4.63 7.02 15.36
N ILE A 24 3.32 6.81 15.30
CA ILE A 24 2.40 7.60 14.48
C ILE A 24 2.41 9.07 14.91
N ALA A 25 2.23 9.34 16.20
CA ALA A 25 2.27 10.70 16.73
C ALA A 25 3.59 11.41 16.42
N ARG A 26 4.72 10.69 16.49
CA ARG A 26 6.05 11.26 16.25
C ARG A 26 6.23 11.74 14.80
N PHE A 27 5.82 10.96 13.80
CA PHE A 27 5.96 11.43 12.42
C PHE A 27 4.90 12.48 12.06
N ARG A 28 3.69 12.39 12.62
CA ARG A 28 2.66 13.43 12.42
C ARG A 28 3.10 14.79 12.95
N LYS A 29 3.77 14.82 14.12
CA LYS A 29 4.33 16.06 14.67
C LYS A 29 5.34 16.75 13.72
N LYS A 30 6.03 15.97 12.88
CA LYS A 30 6.98 16.49 11.88
C LYS A 30 6.34 16.87 10.54
N ASN A 31 5.05 16.55 10.38
CA ASN A 31 4.28 16.76 9.15
C ASN A 31 2.91 17.40 9.50
N PRO A 32 2.89 18.56 10.17
CA PRO A 32 1.66 19.16 10.70
C PRO A 32 0.69 19.63 9.61
N ASP A 33 1.18 19.85 8.40
CA ASP A 33 0.42 20.24 7.21
C ASP A 33 -0.19 19.05 6.44
N TYR A 34 0.08 17.81 6.89
CA TYR A 34 -0.51 16.60 6.32
C TYR A 34 -1.67 16.12 7.17
N THR A 35 -2.81 15.88 6.51
CA THR A 35 -3.93 15.18 7.14
C THR A 35 -3.57 13.72 7.35
N TYR A 36 -4.01 13.12 8.45
CA TYR A 36 -3.77 11.71 8.75
C TYR A 36 -5.08 10.94 8.77
N GLU A 37 -5.19 9.93 7.91
CA GLU A 37 -6.35 9.04 7.83
C GLU A 37 -5.95 7.61 8.18
N PHE A 38 -6.65 7.04 9.16
CA PHE A 38 -6.50 5.64 9.55
C PHE A 38 -7.75 4.85 9.17
N TYR A 39 -7.53 3.64 8.62
CA TYR A 39 -8.58 2.74 8.17
C TYR A 39 -8.44 1.39 8.86
N ASP A 40 -9.46 1.01 9.63
CA ASP A 40 -9.65 -0.39 10.00
C ASP A 40 -10.46 -1.15 8.93
N ASP A 41 -10.60 -2.46 9.10
CA ASP A 41 -11.27 -3.32 8.12
C ASP A 41 -12.69 -2.81 7.81
N GLN A 42 -13.43 -2.31 8.81
CA GLN A 42 -14.76 -1.76 8.60
C GLN A 42 -14.72 -0.48 7.75
N ARG A 43 -13.81 0.45 8.06
CA ARG A 43 -13.61 1.66 7.25
C ARG A 43 -13.14 1.35 5.83
N ILE A 44 -12.31 0.31 5.64
CA ILE A 44 -11.90 -0.12 4.30
C ILE A 44 -13.11 -0.61 3.51
N GLU A 45 -13.92 -1.50 4.07
CA GLU A 45 -15.11 -2.02 3.38
C GLU A 45 -16.09 -0.91 3.01
N ALA A 46 -16.36 0.02 3.94
CA ALA A 46 -17.23 1.17 3.69
C ALA A 46 -16.67 2.07 2.56
N PHE A 47 -15.37 2.36 2.59
CA PHE A 47 -14.70 3.13 1.54
C PHE A 47 -14.80 2.43 0.18
N LEU A 48 -14.53 1.12 0.11
CA LEU A 48 -14.60 0.38 -1.16
C LEU A 48 -16.03 0.32 -1.69
N ALA A 49 -17.03 0.11 -0.83
CA ALA A 49 -18.44 0.13 -1.21
C ALA A 49 -18.83 1.48 -1.84
N GLN A 50 -18.42 2.57 -1.21
CA GLN A 50 -18.75 3.93 -1.61
C GLN A 50 -18.06 4.34 -2.91
N GLU A 51 -16.76 4.05 -3.04
CA GLU A 51 -15.94 4.60 -4.12
C GLU A 51 -15.80 3.69 -5.35
N TYR A 52 -16.02 2.38 -5.18
CA TYR A 52 -15.80 1.37 -6.23
C TYR A 52 -16.99 0.42 -6.44
N GLY A 53 -18.06 0.54 -5.64
CA GLY A 53 -19.26 -0.27 -5.77
C GLY A 53 -19.15 -1.69 -5.23
N THR A 54 -20.26 -2.42 -5.34
CA THR A 54 -20.44 -3.74 -4.72
C THR A 54 -19.61 -4.83 -5.38
N GLU A 55 -19.32 -4.75 -6.68
CA GLU A 55 -18.49 -5.74 -7.38
C GLU A 55 -17.06 -5.76 -6.80
N VAL A 56 -16.41 -4.59 -6.72
CA VAL A 56 -15.03 -4.49 -6.19
C VAL A 56 -14.99 -4.90 -4.72
N LEU A 57 -15.99 -4.49 -3.92
CA LEU A 57 -16.11 -4.94 -2.53
C LEU A 57 -16.23 -6.46 -2.43
N SER A 58 -17.01 -7.10 -3.32
CA SER A 58 -17.18 -8.55 -3.30
C SER A 58 -15.86 -9.29 -3.58
N LEU A 59 -15.07 -8.81 -4.54
CA LEU A 59 -13.75 -9.35 -4.87
C LEU A 59 -12.77 -9.15 -3.71
N TYR A 60 -12.76 -7.96 -3.09
CA TYR A 60 -11.96 -7.69 -1.89
C TYR A 60 -12.31 -8.64 -0.73
N LYS A 61 -13.61 -8.94 -0.53
CA LYS A 61 -14.08 -9.86 0.52
C LYS A 61 -13.66 -11.31 0.33
N LYS A 62 -13.34 -11.71 -0.92
CA LYS A 62 -12.75 -13.03 -1.21
C LYS A 62 -11.32 -13.17 -0.69
N ILE A 63 -10.58 -12.07 -0.53
CA ILE A 63 -9.19 -12.11 -0.04
C ILE A 63 -9.18 -12.60 1.41
N ASN A 64 -8.42 -13.68 1.65
CA ASN A 64 -8.33 -14.38 2.93
C ASN A 64 -7.13 -13.92 3.78
N ILE A 65 -6.07 -13.43 3.13
CA ILE A 65 -4.83 -13.02 3.80
C ILE A 65 -4.84 -11.50 4.05
N GLY A 66 -4.69 -11.09 5.31
CA GLY A 66 -4.74 -9.67 5.69
C GLY A 66 -3.68 -8.79 5.01
N ALA A 67 -2.47 -9.31 4.77
CA ALA A 67 -1.45 -8.60 4.00
C ALA A 67 -1.91 -8.32 2.55
N ALA A 68 -2.54 -9.32 1.90
CA ALA A 68 -3.07 -9.16 0.55
C ALA A 68 -4.24 -8.16 0.50
N LYS A 69 -5.07 -8.10 1.57
CA LYS A 69 -6.09 -7.05 1.72
C LYS A 69 -5.47 -5.66 1.82
N ALA A 70 -4.42 -5.49 2.61
CA ALA A 70 -3.72 -4.21 2.76
C ALA A 70 -3.05 -3.77 1.45
N ASP A 71 -2.48 -4.72 0.69
CA ASP A 71 -1.94 -4.46 -0.65
C ASP A 71 -3.02 -3.90 -1.60
N PHE A 72 -4.20 -4.54 -1.69
CA PHE A 72 -5.27 -4.00 -2.52
C PHE A 72 -5.74 -2.62 -2.05
N PHE A 73 -5.94 -2.45 -0.74
CA PHE A 73 -6.45 -1.20 -0.17
C PHE A 73 -5.53 -0.01 -0.44
N ARG A 74 -4.20 -0.17 -0.32
CA ARG A 74 -3.27 0.95 -0.55
C ARG A 74 -3.30 1.46 -1.98
N TYR A 75 -3.53 0.59 -2.97
CA TYR A 75 -3.72 1.03 -4.36
C TYR A 75 -5.05 1.76 -4.53
N ALA A 76 -6.13 1.21 -3.97
CA ALA A 76 -7.46 1.81 -4.06
C ALA A 76 -7.50 3.20 -3.40
N VAL A 77 -7.05 3.33 -2.16
CA VAL A 77 -7.11 4.62 -1.46
C VAL A 77 -6.27 5.69 -2.15
N LEU A 78 -5.09 5.34 -2.66
CA LEU A 78 -4.22 6.29 -3.37
C LEU A 78 -4.71 6.58 -4.79
N TYR A 79 -5.31 5.63 -5.49
CA TYR A 79 -5.92 5.91 -6.79
C TYR A 79 -7.05 6.92 -6.65
N LYS A 80 -7.90 6.77 -5.62
CA LYS A 80 -9.03 7.69 -5.42
C LYS A 80 -8.63 9.02 -4.82
N LYS A 81 -7.81 9.01 -3.75
CA LYS A 81 -7.54 10.19 -2.92
C LYS A 81 -6.14 10.77 -3.12
N GLY A 82 -5.24 10.05 -3.78
CA GLY A 82 -3.82 10.37 -3.77
C GLY A 82 -3.21 10.39 -2.37
N GLY A 83 -2.01 10.95 -2.29
CA GLY A 83 -1.26 11.18 -1.07
C GLY A 83 -0.20 10.12 -0.83
N ILE A 84 -0.01 9.78 0.43
CA ILE A 84 1.06 8.91 0.91
C ILE A 84 0.42 7.76 1.67
N TYR A 85 0.70 6.53 1.27
CA TYR A 85 0.42 5.36 2.09
C TYR A 85 1.72 4.87 2.73
N VAL A 86 1.67 4.47 4.01
CA VAL A 86 2.79 3.81 4.70
C VAL A 86 2.26 2.67 5.55
N ASP A 87 2.87 1.49 5.46
CA ASP A 87 2.51 0.35 6.31
C ASP A 87 2.54 0.72 7.81
N ILE A 88 1.65 0.10 8.58
CA ILE A 88 1.45 0.45 10.00
C ILE A 88 2.69 0.22 10.87
N ASP A 89 3.57 -0.70 10.46
CA ASP A 89 4.82 -0.98 11.15
C ASP A 89 5.99 -0.11 10.66
N SER A 90 5.74 0.79 9.72
CA SER A 90 6.73 1.67 9.09
C SER A 90 6.45 3.15 9.45
N GLY A 91 7.32 4.07 9.03
CA GLY A 91 7.15 5.48 9.36
C GLY A 91 7.94 6.44 8.47
N ILE A 92 7.77 7.73 8.74
CA ILE A 92 8.40 8.82 7.99
C ILE A 92 9.54 9.42 8.84
N ASN A 93 10.72 9.53 8.25
CA ASN A 93 11.87 10.20 8.84
C ASN A 93 11.89 11.67 8.40
N GLY A 94 11.57 12.58 9.32
CA GLY A 94 11.61 14.01 9.00
C GLY A 94 10.29 14.51 8.43
N SER A 95 10.39 15.51 7.56
CA SER A 95 9.23 16.11 6.90
C SER A 95 9.14 15.64 5.46
N LEU A 96 7.95 15.25 5.01
CA LEU A 96 7.67 14.86 3.63
C LEU A 96 7.98 16.00 2.65
N ASN A 97 7.81 17.26 3.06
CA ASN A 97 8.14 18.43 2.24
C ASN A 97 9.64 18.57 1.93
N GLN A 98 10.51 17.78 2.58
CA GLN A 98 11.95 17.76 2.26
C GLN A 98 12.26 17.03 0.96
N PHE A 99 11.35 16.16 0.49
CA PHE A 99 11.60 15.36 -0.70
C PHE A 99 10.40 15.23 -1.63
N ILE A 100 9.17 15.60 -1.22
CA ILE A 100 8.01 15.68 -2.13
C ILE A 100 7.95 17.10 -2.69
N GLU A 101 8.08 17.22 -4.01
CA GLU A 101 8.07 18.49 -4.72
C GLU A 101 6.66 18.81 -5.28
N PRO A 102 6.27 20.09 -5.43
CA PRO A 102 4.93 20.46 -5.90
C PRO A 102 4.53 19.88 -7.26
N GLY A 103 5.51 19.58 -8.13
CA GLY A 103 5.29 19.02 -9.46
C GLY A 103 5.26 17.49 -9.52
N ASP A 104 5.56 16.80 -8.42
CA ASP A 104 5.57 15.34 -8.41
C ASP A 104 4.15 14.76 -8.59
N ALA A 105 4.03 13.83 -9.52
CA ALA A 105 2.81 13.05 -9.75
C ALA A 105 2.89 11.65 -9.14
N ALA A 106 4.09 11.08 -9.01
CA ALA A 106 4.37 9.82 -8.34
C ALA A 106 5.84 9.81 -7.88
N ILE A 107 6.10 9.24 -6.70
CA ILE A 107 7.46 8.95 -6.24
C ILE A 107 7.54 7.47 -5.91
N ILE A 108 8.39 6.76 -6.64
CA ILE A 108 8.59 5.31 -6.50
C ILE A 108 10.03 4.99 -6.10
N THR A 109 10.25 3.80 -5.57
CA THR A 109 11.58 3.28 -5.23
C THR A 109 11.62 1.78 -5.47
N ARG A 110 12.81 1.23 -5.70
CA ARG A 110 13.05 -0.20 -5.64
C ARG A 110 13.19 -0.68 -4.19
N GLU A 111 12.86 -1.94 -3.95
CA GLU A 111 13.18 -2.62 -2.69
C GLU A 111 14.67 -3.01 -2.65
N GLY A 112 15.13 -3.62 -1.55
CA GLY A 112 16.44 -4.26 -1.50
C GLY A 112 16.63 -5.35 -2.57
N ASN A 113 15.53 -5.94 -3.07
CA ASN A 113 15.54 -6.65 -4.34
C ASN A 113 15.38 -5.63 -5.48
N PRO A 114 16.42 -5.43 -6.33
CA PRO A 114 16.37 -4.42 -7.38
C PRO A 114 15.29 -4.70 -8.43
N ASP A 115 14.79 -5.92 -8.57
CA ASP A 115 13.79 -6.25 -9.58
C ASP A 115 12.37 -5.78 -9.22
N LEU A 116 12.13 -5.42 -7.95
CA LEU A 116 10.80 -5.07 -7.45
C LEU A 116 10.72 -3.61 -7.00
N PHE A 117 9.60 -2.95 -7.34
CA PHE A 117 9.24 -1.69 -6.73
C PHE A 117 8.65 -1.90 -5.32
N ALA A 118 9.03 -1.03 -4.40
CA ALA A 118 8.54 -1.07 -3.03
C ALA A 118 7.06 -0.70 -2.97
N GLN A 119 6.31 -1.45 -2.18
CA GLN A 119 4.89 -1.18 -1.91
C GLN A 119 4.56 -0.97 -0.44
N TRP A 120 5.53 -1.11 0.47
CA TRP A 120 5.35 -0.86 1.90
C TRP A 120 5.10 0.64 2.19
N ALA A 121 5.50 1.51 1.27
CA ALA A 121 5.07 2.90 1.19
C ALA A 121 4.88 3.29 -0.27
N LEU A 122 3.89 4.13 -0.55
CA LEU A 122 3.49 4.54 -1.89
C LEU A 122 3.13 6.03 -1.87
N ILE A 123 3.55 6.79 -2.90
CA ILE A 123 3.34 8.24 -2.99
C ILE A 123 2.83 8.58 -4.38
N TYR A 124 1.58 9.04 -4.47
CA TYR A 124 0.89 9.22 -5.74
C TYR A 124 -0.08 10.42 -5.72
N SER A 125 -0.18 11.09 -6.85
CA SER A 125 -1.33 11.91 -7.19
C SER A 125 -2.57 11.02 -7.44
N PRO A 126 -3.80 11.54 -7.27
CA PRO A 126 -5.00 10.78 -7.58
C PRO A 126 -5.02 10.40 -9.06
N GLU A 127 -5.69 9.28 -9.36
CA GLU A 127 -5.93 8.74 -10.69
C GLU A 127 -4.67 8.36 -11.49
N HIS A 128 -3.52 8.21 -10.82
CA HIS A 128 -2.25 7.92 -11.49
C HIS A 128 -2.29 6.61 -12.31
N PRO A 129 -1.78 6.60 -13.57
CA PRO A 129 -1.85 5.45 -14.47
C PRO A 129 -1.27 4.15 -13.89
N PHE A 130 -0.16 4.23 -13.14
CA PHE A 130 0.42 3.05 -12.48
C PHE A 130 -0.55 2.37 -11.51
N LEU A 131 -1.28 3.16 -10.72
CA LEU A 131 -2.23 2.61 -9.75
C LEU A 131 -3.47 2.07 -10.47
N LYS A 132 -3.94 2.74 -11.52
CA LYS A 132 -5.02 2.24 -12.37
C LYS A 132 -4.69 0.85 -12.91
N ARG A 133 -3.53 0.72 -13.56
CA ARG A 133 -3.08 -0.55 -14.15
C ARG A 133 -2.89 -1.63 -13.08
N THR A 134 -2.34 -1.27 -11.93
CA THR A 134 -2.17 -2.19 -10.79
C THR A 134 -3.53 -2.72 -10.33
N MET A 135 -4.52 -1.84 -10.10
CA MET A 135 -5.85 -2.25 -9.66
C MET A 135 -6.54 -3.15 -10.69
N GLU A 136 -6.47 -2.82 -11.98
CA GLU A 136 -7.03 -3.65 -13.06
C GLU A 136 -6.45 -5.07 -13.03
N MET A 137 -5.12 -5.18 -12.93
CA MET A 137 -4.43 -6.48 -12.89
C MET A 137 -4.76 -7.27 -11.63
N VAL A 138 -4.81 -6.62 -10.46
CA VAL A 138 -5.15 -7.29 -9.20
C VAL A 138 -6.60 -7.78 -9.21
N LEU A 139 -7.54 -6.97 -9.67
CA LEU A 139 -8.95 -7.39 -9.79
C LEU A 139 -9.07 -8.60 -10.73
N GLU A 140 -8.33 -8.59 -11.84
CA GLU A 140 -8.30 -9.73 -12.77
C GLU A 140 -7.68 -10.99 -12.16
N ASN A 141 -6.60 -10.83 -11.39
CA ASN A 141 -6.00 -11.95 -10.65
C ASN A 141 -6.99 -12.57 -9.67
N ILE A 142 -7.78 -11.74 -8.97
CA ILE A 142 -8.80 -12.20 -8.01
C ILE A 142 -9.95 -12.88 -8.74
N ARG A 143 -10.48 -12.29 -9.83
CA ARG A 143 -11.58 -12.86 -10.62
C ARG A 143 -11.25 -14.26 -11.15
N GLN A 144 -10.05 -14.43 -11.66
CA GLN A 144 -9.59 -15.70 -12.25
C GLN A 144 -8.87 -16.61 -11.24
N ASN A 145 -8.69 -16.17 -9.99
CA ASN A 145 -7.88 -16.84 -8.98
C ASN A 145 -6.50 -17.32 -9.51
N LYS A 146 -5.78 -16.45 -10.25
CA LYS A 146 -4.57 -16.84 -10.99
C LYS A 146 -3.42 -17.36 -10.11
N TYR A 147 -3.37 -16.92 -8.86
CA TYR A 147 -2.22 -17.09 -7.97
C TYR A 147 -2.65 -17.56 -6.57
N PRO A 148 -3.31 -18.73 -6.44
CA PRO A 148 -4.00 -19.13 -5.22
C PRO A 148 -3.10 -19.26 -3.99
N HIS A 149 -1.78 -19.41 -4.16
CA HIS A 149 -0.79 -19.56 -3.07
C HIS A 149 0.36 -18.55 -3.15
N ASP A 150 0.21 -17.49 -3.94
CA ASP A 150 1.24 -16.49 -4.14
C ASP A 150 0.67 -15.07 -3.93
N VAL A 151 0.87 -14.54 -2.73
CA VAL A 151 0.45 -13.17 -2.38
C VAL A 151 1.17 -12.13 -3.22
N HIS A 152 2.45 -12.36 -3.55
CA HIS A 152 3.26 -11.40 -4.31
C HIS A 152 2.70 -11.18 -5.73
N GLN A 153 2.31 -12.26 -6.39
CA GLN A 153 1.69 -12.20 -7.71
C GLN A 153 0.19 -11.85 -7.66
N MET A 154 -0.55 -12.27 -6.63
CA MET A 154 -1.98 -11.95 -6.52
C MET A 154 -2.22 -10.45 -6.31
N THR A 155 -1.62 -9.86 -5.27
CA THR A 155 -1.87 -8.46 -4.85
C THR A 155 -0.59 -7.67 -4.56
N GLY A 156 0.54 -8.33 -4.35
CA GLY A 156 1.74 -7.72 -3.78
C GLY A 156 2.70 -7.07 -4.79
N PRO A 157 4.02 -7.05 -4.49
CA PRO A 157 4.98 -6.24 -5.23
C PRO A 157 5.20 -6.72 -6.67
N THR A 158 4.97 -8.01 -6.97
CA THR A 158 5.21 -8.54 -8.31
C THR A 158 4.17 -8.01 -9.31
N VAL A 159 2.88 -8.02 -8.97
CA VAL A 159 1.84 -7.45 -9.84
C VAL A 159 1.95 -5.93 -9.94
N TYR A 160 2.30 -5.24 -8.85
CA TYR A 160 2.56 -3.81 -8.87
C TYR A 160 3.75 -3.43 -9.76
N THR A 161 4.85 -4.16 -9.65
CA THR A 161 6.03 -3.95 -10.51
C THR A 161 5.69 -4.17 -11.98
N LYS A 162 5.00 -5.27 -12.28
CA LYS A 162 4.55 -5.58 -13.63
C LYS A 162 3.65 -4.48 -14.20
N ALA A 163 2.72 -3.96 -13.40
CA ALA A 163 1.83 -2.87 -13.80
C ALA A 163 2.60 -1.58 -14.14
N ILE A 164 3.60 -1.20 -13.34
CA ILE A 164 4.46 -0.03 -13.64
C ILE A 164 5.22 -0.24 -14.95
N VAL A 165 5.87 -1.40 -15.09
CA VAL A 165 6.68 -1.71 -16.28
C VAL A 165 5.83 -1.73 -17.55
N GLU A 166 4.63 -2.34 -17.52
CA GLU A 166 3.70 -2.33 -18.64
C GLU A 166 3.20 -0.91 -18.94
N SER A 167 2.85 -0.13 -17.92
CA SER A 167 2.40 1.26 -18.11
C SER A 167 3.47 2.12 -18.79
N LEU A 168 4.75 1.96 -18.41
CA LEU A 168 5.87 2.68 -19.01
C LEU A 168 6.21 2.19 -20.42
N LYS A 169 5.97 0.91 -20.71
CA LYS A 169 6.10 0.38 -22.07
C LYS A 169 5.03 0.98 -22.99
N ASP A 170 3.81 1.14 -22.51
CA ASP A 170 2.69 1.68 -23.27
C ASP A 170 2.78 3.22 -23.40
N ASN A 171 3.23 3.90 -22.34
CA ASN A 171 3.47 5.34 -22.34
C ASN A 171 4.71 5.70 -21.49
N PRO A 172 5.87 5.92 -22.14
CA PRO A 172 7.11 6.30 -21.46
C PRO A 172 7.04 7.68 -20.76
N GLU A 173 6.12 8.55 -21.17
CA GLU A 173 5.98 9.93 -20.68
C GLU A 173 5.13 10.05 -19.41
N ILE A 174 4.70 8.92 -18.81
CA ILE A 174 3.98 8.97 -17.52
C ILE A 174 4.88 9.68 -16.50
N PRO A 175 4.41 10.73 -15.81
CA PRO A 175 5.24 11.50 -14.89
C PRO A 175 5.48 10.72 -13.59
N TYR A 176 6.74 10.43 -13.29
CA TYR A 176 7.15 9.88 -12.00
C TYR A 176 8.58 10.29 -11.68
N ARG A 177 8.95 10.20 -10.40
CA ARG A 177 10.34 10.30 -9.96
C ARG A 177 10.72 9.03 -9.22
N ILE A 178 11.94 8.57 -9.46
CA ILE A 178 12.52 7.45 -8.74
C ILE A 178 13.48 7.96 -7.68
N LEU A 179 13.29 7.54 -6.44
CA LEU A 179 14.29 7.69 -5.38
C LEU A 179 15.13 6.40 -5.28
N GLY A 180 16.31 6.53 -4.69
CA GLY A 180 17.14 5.37 -4.39
C GLY A 180 16.46 4.47 -3.34
N THR A 181 17.03 3.28 -3.15
CA THR A 181 16.42 2.17 -2.39
C THR A 181 15.75 2.63 -1.10
N ASP A 182 14.51 2.16 -0.89
CA ASP A 182 13.68 2.49 0.26
C ASP A 182 13.58 4.00 0.55
N TYR A 183 13.37 4.80 -0.51
CA TYR A 183 13.18 6.25 -0.44
C TYR A 183 14.38 7.01 0.14
N ASN A 184 15.62 6.57 -0.14
CA ASN A 184 16.85 7.21 0.35
C ASN A 184 16.88 7.47 1.87
N GLY A 185 16.17 6.64 2.66
CA GLY A 185 16.08 6.80 4.11
C GLY A 185 15.14 7.92 4.58
N TYR A 186 14.45 8.63 3.68
CA TYR A 186 13.37 9.57 4.06
C TYR A 186 12.19 8.85 4.71
N LEU A 187 11.96 7.59 4.33
CA LEU A 187 11.01 6.70 4.98
C LEU A 187 11.77 5.59 5.71
N LYS A 188 11.14 5.02 6.74
CA LYS A 188 11.71 3.96 7.57
C LYS A 188 10.85 2.71 7.51
N VAL A 189 11.41 1.67 6.91
CA VAL A 189 10.88 0.31 6.98
C VAL A 189 10.98 -0.19 8.41
N LYS A 190 9.86 -0.65 8.99
CA LYS A 190 9.80 -1.43 10.24
C LYS A 190 10.48 -0.76 11.45
N TYR A 191 9.70 -0.14 12.33
CA TYR A 191 10.24 0.33 13.61
C TYR A 191 10.56 -0.81 14.58
N LYS A 192 11.53 -0.56 15.47
CA LYS A 192 12.05 -1.54 16.44
C LYS A 192 10.91 -2.08 17.31
N LEU A 193 10.83 -3.40 17.47
CA LEU A 193 9.78 -4.12 18.20
C LEU A 193 8.36 -4.08 17.60
N GLY A 194 8.11 -3.39 16.49
CA GLY A 194 6.76 -3.31 15.89
C GLY A 194 6.14 -4.67 15.61
N LYS A 195 6.94 -5.59 15.06
CA LYS A 195 6.49 -6.95 14.76
C LYS A 195 6.02 -7.75 15.99
N PHE A 196 6.61 -7.50 17.17
CA PHE A 196 6.27 -8.24 18.39
C PHE A 196 4.91 -7.84 18.97
N PHE A 197 4.52 -6.58 18.78
CA PHE A 197 3.26 -6.05 19.31
C PHE A 197 2.12 -6.04 18.29
N LEU A 198 2.44 -6.05 17.00
CA LEU A 198 1.43 -6.00 15.93
C LEU A 198 1.02 -7.38 15.41
N TYR A 199 1.92 -8.36 15.43
CA TYR A 199 1.67 -9.65 14.80
C TYR A 199 1.82 -10.79 15.80
N GLU A 200 0.87 -11.73 15.76
CA GLU A 200 0.94 -12.94 16.57
C GLU A 200 2.02 -13.89 16.02
N LYS A 201 2.60 -14.72 16.89
CA LYS A 201 3.62 -15.69 16.49
C LYS A 201 3.02 -16.69 15.50
N GLY A 202 3.60 -16.77 14.30
CA GLY A 202 3.16 -17.70 13.25
C GLY A 202 2.31 -17.07 12.15
N ASP A 203 1.78 -15.87 12.37
CA ASP A 203 0.78 -15.21 11.51
C ASP A 203 1.37 -14.45 10.31
N HIS A 204 2.65 -14.67 10.01
CA HIS A 204 3.31 -14.00 8.89
C HIS A 204 2.81 -14.57 7.55
N TRP A 205 2.39 -13.68 6.65
CA TRP A 205 1.77 -14.07 5.37
C TRP A 205 2.60 -15.07 4.56
N LYS A 206 3.94 -14.94 4.55
CA LYS A 206 4.86 -15.90 3.88
C LYS A 206 4.66 -17.36 4.33
N LYS A 207 4.29 -17.58 5.59
CA LYS A 207 3.97 -18.92 6.11
C LYS A 207 2.51 -19.26 5.81
N LYS A 208 1.60 -18.30 6.03
CA LYS A 208 0.17 -18.48 5.85
C LYS A 208 -0.21 -18.91 4.43
N GLN A 209 0.42 -18.33 3.40
CA GLN A 209 0.12 -18.67 2.01
C GLN A 209 0.43 -20.14 1.62
N LEU A 210 1.30 -20.81 2.38
CA LEU A 210 1.66 -22.22 2.14
C LEU A 210 0.56 -23.19 2.55
N THR A 211 -0.29 -22.80 3.50
CA THR A 211 -1.34 -23.66 4.06
C THR A 211 -2.74 -23.08 3.88
N THR A 212 -2.84 -21.81 3.53
CA THR A 212 -4.08 -21.07 3.35
C THR A 212 -4.04 -20.37 1.98
N PRO A 213 -5.01 -20.63 1.09
CA PRO A 213 -5.06 -19.93 -0.18
C PRO A 213 -5.28 -18.42 0.03
N VAL A 214 -4.79 -17.61 -0.91
CA VAL A 214 -4.92 -16.15 -0.88
C VAL A 214 -6.38 -15.72 -0.93
N LEU A 215 -7.22 -16.48 -1.65
CA LEU A 215 -8.67 -16.30 -1.69
C LEU A 215 -9.36 -17.40 -0.86
N LYS A 216 -10.52 -17.07 -0.29
CA LYS A 216 -11.41 -18.05 0.35
C LYS A 216 -11.92 -19.03 -0.72
N GLN A 217 -12.02 -20.30 -0.36
CA GLN A 217 -12.75 -21.29 -1.16
C GLN A 217 -14.24 -21.11 -0.85
N ASP A 218 -15.08 -21.15 -1.90
CA ASP A 218 -16.54 -21.08 -1.78
C ASP A 218 -17.11 -22.30 -1.05
#